data_AF-A0A661KII2-F1
#
_entry.id   AF-A0A661KII2-F1
#
_cell.length_a   1.000
_cell.length_b   1.000
_cell.length_c   1.000
_cell.angle_alpha   90.00
_cell.angle_beta   90.00
_cell.angle_gamma   90.00
#
_symmetry.space_group_name_H-M   'P 1'
#
loop_
_entity.id
_entity.type
_entity.pdbx_description
1 polymer ?
#
loop_
_entity_poly.entity_id
_entity_poly.type
_entity_poly.pdbx_seq_one_letter_code
_entity_poly.pdbx_strand_id
1 'polypeptide(L)'
;MITIPLPFQIAFVIGILFIIFNNKHQEQYQKSIFLLLLFQIFFLPLIAITRGSTLYDAIRQFLFILPGVAVLATVGIVRIYDILKKKFLKVLYVTVLLAAFSVIAYDMVQLHPYEYIYFNRISGGLRANASRFQTDYWGLSLNKTAEWLNKNCPTGSSVVVASPNECLELLLSNNIKLYKARYRKRGDWPPLENGDKFKKPFYYVAIRKWILQSAFPECPTVFKEERMGVPLSLVKNCVTNSKEK
;
A
#
# COMPACT_ATOMS: atom_id res chain seq x y z
N MET A 1 -4.84 7.42 -7.97
CA MET A 1 -5.10 6.63 -9.20
C MET A 1 -4.14 5.46 -9.38
N ILE A 2 -2.84 5.58 -9.07
CA ILE A 2 -1.84 4.52 -9.31
C ILE A 2 -2.06 3.17 -8.60
N THR A 3 -2.91 3.11 -7.58
CA THR A 3 -3.27 1.88 -6.84
C THR A 3 -4.54 1.19 -7.35
N ILE A 4 -5.24 1.79 -8.33
CA ILE A 4 -6.42 1.18 -8.98
C ILE A 4 -5.93 0.49 -10.26
N PRO A 5 -6.31 -0.78 -10.53
CA PRO A 5 -5.93 -1.43 -11.78
C PRO A 5 -6.45 -0.70 -13.02
N LEU A 6 -5.66 -0.73 -14.10
CA LEU A 6 -5.98 0.00 -15.33
C LEU A 6 -7.36 -0.33 -15.93
N PRO A 7 -7.81 -1.61 -16.00
CA PRO A 7 -9.12 -1.92 -16.57
C PRO A 7 -10.26 -1.15 -15.89
N PHE A 8 -10.20 -1.01 -14.56
CA PHE A 8 -11.17 -0.23 -13.81
C PHE A 8 -11.09 1.27 -14.11
N GLN A 9 -9.90 1.83 -14.29
CA GLN A 9 -9.75 3.26 -14.63
C GLN A 9 -10.32 3.59 -16.01
N ILE A 10 -10.01 2.75 -17.01
CA ILE A 10 -10.53 2.92 -18.38
C ILE A 10 -12.05 2.77 -18.37
N ALA A 11 -12.56 1.70 -17.75
CA ALA A 11 -13.99 1.46 -17.64
C ALA A 11 -14.71 2.59 -16.88
N PHE A 12 -14.11 3.13 -15.83
CA PHE A 12 -14.64 4.26 -15.07
C PHE A 12 -14.83 5.50 -15.95
N VAL A 13 -13.82 5.87 -16.74
CA VAL A 13 -13.90 7.01 -17.66
C VAL A 13 -14.98 6.77 -18.71
N ILE A 14 -15.02 5.57 -19.31
CA ILE A 14 -16.04 5.22 -20.30
C ILE A 14 -17.45 5.28 -19.70
N GLY A 15 -17.64 4.81 -18.47
CA GLY A 15 -18.91 4.88 -17.76
C GLY A 15 -19.39 6.32 -17.55
N ILE A 16 -18.49 7.22 -17.13
CA ILE A 16 -18.79 8.65 -17.02
C ILE A 16 -19.18 9.25 -18.36
N LEU A 17 -18.35 9.04 -19.40
CA LEU A 17 -18.61 9.60 -20.73
C LEU A 17 -19.94 9.10 -21.29
N PHE A 18 -20.24 7.81 -21.13
CA PHE A 18 -21.50 7.24 -21.58
C PHE A 18 -22.71 7.89 -20.91
N ILE A 19 -22.67 8.08 -19.58
CA ILE A 19 -23.75 8.73 -18.83
C ILE A 19 -23.93 10.18 -19.29
N ILE A 20 -22.83 10.93 -19.45
CA ILE A 20 -22.88 12.34 -19.88
C ILE A 20 -23.44 12.48 -21.30
N PHE A 21 -22.97 11.67 -22.24
CA PHE A 21 -23.41 11.77 -23.65
C PHE A 21 -24.82 11.21 -23.88
N ASN A 22 -25.28 10.27 -23.04
CA ASN A 22 -26.61 9.67 -23.18
C ASN A 22 -27.67 10.31 -22.25
N ASN A 23 -27.44 11.54 -21.78
CA ASN A 23 -28.28 12.27 -20.81
C ASN A 23 -29.74 12.46 -21.27
N LYS A 24 -30.00 12.49 -22.59
CA LYS A 24 -31.37 12.62 -23.14
C LYS A 24 -32.29 11.45 -22.80
N HIS A 25 -31.75 10.25 -22.55
CA HIS A 25 -32.52 9.05 -22.24
C HIS A 25 -32.54 8.71 -20.74
N GLN A 26 -32.08 9.62 -19.88
CA GLN A 26 -31.99 9.37 -18.44
C GLN A 26 -33.19 9.92 -17.67
N GLU A 27 -33.75 9.06 -16.84
CA GLU A 27 -34.75 9.41 -15.83
C GLU A 27 -34.15 10.32 -14.74
N GLN A 28 -35.00 11.14 -14.11
CA GLN A 28 -34.56 12.11 -13.08
C GLN A 28 -33.76 11.43 -11.95
N TYR A 29 -34.22 10.28 -11.46
CA TYR A 29 -33.55 9.56 -10.37
C TYR A 29 -32.14 9.07 -10.76
N GLN A 30 -31.92 8.69 -12.03
CA GLN A 30 -30.62 8.23 -12.51
C GLN A 30 -29.61 9.37 -12.52
N LYS A 31 -30.04 10.58 -12.89
CA LYS A 31 -29.22 11.80 -12.82
C LYS A 31 -28.84 12.12 -11.38
N SER A 32 -29.80 12.02 -10.45
CA SER A 32 -29.52 12.20 -9.02
C SER A 32 -28.51 11.19 -8.49
N ILE A 33 -28.65 9.90 -8.83
CA ILE A 33 -27.67 8.87 -8.44
C ILE A 33 -26.29 9.19 -9.01
N PHE A 34 -26.21 9.55 -10.29
CA PHE A 34 -24.94 9.91 -10.92
C PHE A 34 -24.26 11.10 -10.22
N LEU A 35 -25.02 12.15 -9.89
CA LEU A 35 -24.50 13.29 -9.14
C LEU A 35 -24.01 12.90 -7.75
N LEU A 36 -24.74 12.03 -7.03
CA LEU A 36 -24.31 11.51 -5.74
C LEU A 36 -23.03 10.66 -5.83
N LEU A 37 -22.88 9.88 -6.89
CA LEU A 37 -21.64 9.12 -7.16
C LEU A 37 -20.47 10.07 -7.44
N LEU A 38 -20.67 11.10 -8.27
CA LEU A 38 -19.64 12.12 -8.51
C LEU A 38 -19.28 12.84 -7.22
N PHE A 39 -20.27 13.18 -6.39
CA PHE A 39 -20.04 13.78 -5.09
C PHE A 39 -19.20 12.87 -4.19
N GLN A 40 -19.57 11.60 -4.05
CA GLN A 40 -18.79 10.62 -3.27
C GLN A 40 -17.34 10.51 -3.75
N ILE A 41 -17.13 10.50 -5.06
CA ILE A 41 -15.81 10.27 -5.66
C ILE A 41 -14.92 11.52 -5.58
N PHE A 42 -15.48 12.71 -5.76
CA PHE A 42 -14.70 13.93 -5.96
C PHE A 42 -14.79 14.92 -4.80
N PHE A 43 -15.89 14.98 -4.04
CA PHE A 43 -16.10 16.02 -3.04
C PHE A 43 -15.02 16.04 -1.95
N LEU A 44 -14.88 14.95 -1.19
CA LEU A 44 -13.91 14.88 -0.11
C LEU A 44 -12.46 14.95 -0.60
N PRO A 45 -12.06 14.31 -1.72
CA PRO A 45 -10.71 14.44 -2.24
C PRO A 45 -10.36 15.85 -2.71
N LEU A 46 -11.29 16.55 -3.37
CA LEU A 46 -11.09 17.94 -3.78
C LEU A 46 -10.91 18.85 -2.56
N ILE A 47 -11.68 18.64 -1.49
CA ILE A 47 -11.50 19.38 -0.24
C ILE A 47 -10.14 19.08 0.38
N ALA A 48 -9.73 17.81 0.43
CA ALA A 48 -8.46 17.42 1.00
C ALA A 48 -7.26 18.03 0.24
N ILE A 49 -7.34 18.09 -1.09
CA ILE A 49 -6.33 18.71 -1.95
C ILE A 49 -6.31 20.24 -1.77
N THR A 50 -7.48 20.90 -1.82
CA THR A 50 -7.56 22.37 -1.72
C THR A 50 -7.16 22.88 -0.34
N ARG A 51 -7.41 22.13 0.72
CA ARG A 51 -7.00 22.46 2.09
C ARG A 51 -5.54 22.10 2.39
N GLY A 52 -4.79 21.55 1.42
CA GLY A 52 -3.41 21.13 1.63
C GLY A 52 -3.27 20.08 2.73
N SER A 53 -4.28 19.22 2.89
CA SER A 53 -4.30 18.21 3.95
C SER A 53 -3.08 17.30 3.84
N THR A 54 -2.54 16.87 4.98
CA THR A 54 -1.46 15.89 5.00
C THR A 54 -2.02 14.55 4.55
N LEU A 55 -1.87 14.27 3.25
CA LEU A 55 -2.29 13.02 2.65
C LEU A 55 -1.28 11.95 3.06
N TYR A 56 -1.62 11.20 4.10
CA TYR A 56 -0.78 10.11 4.60
C TYR A 56 -0.92 8.91 3.65
N ASP A 57 0.18 8.66 2.94
CA ASP A 57 0.53 7.49 2.12
C ASP A 57 -0.59 6.47 1.81
N ALA A 58 -0.80 6.25 0.50
CA ALA A 58 -1.69 5.26 -0.13
C ALA A 58 -3.20 5.60 -0.16
N ILE A 59 -4.01 4.61 -0.55
CA ILE A 59 -5.46 4.76 -0.82
C ILE A 59 -6.31 4.83 0.45
N ARG A 60 -5.75 4.61 1.65
CA ARG A 60 -6.53 4.44 2.89
C ARG A 60 -7.47 5.62 3.15
N GLN A 61 -6.97 6.85 3.03
CA GLN A 61 -7.76 8.06 3.24
C GLN A 61 -8.84 8.27 2.16
N PHE A 62 -8.84 7.45 1.13
CA PHE A 62 -9.71 7.54 -0.04
C PHE A 62 -10.47 6.23 -0.32
N LEU A 63 -10.55 5.31 0.65
CA LEU A 63 -11.28 4.05 0.49
C LEU A 63 -12.76 4.27 0.18
N PHE A 64 -13.34 5.36 0.68
CA PHE A 64 -14.73 5.73 0.41
C PHE A 64 -15.02 6.04 -1.06
N ILE A 65 -13.99 6.32 -1.89
CA ILE A 65 -14.15 6.56 -3.32
C ILE A 65 -14.43 5.25 -4.08
N LEU A 66 -13.89 4.12 -3.58
CA LEU A 66 -13.86 2.85 -4.31
C LEU A 66 -15.25 2.34 -4.72
N PRO A 67 -16.29 2.36 -3.87
CA PRO A 67 -17.62 1.91 -4.28
C PRO A 67 -18.17 2.73 -5.46
N GLY A 68 -18.01 4.05 -5.44
CA GLY A 68 -18.47 4.91 -6.53
C GLY A 68 -17.73 4.67 -7.84
N VAL A 69 -16.41 4.51 -7.76
CA VAL A 69 -15.58 4.14 -8.93
C VAL A 69 -15.98 2.78 -9.48
N ALA A 70 -16.26 1.80 -8.61
CA ALA A 70 -16.67 0.46 -9.02
C ALA A 70 -18.02 0.46 -9.76
N VAL A 71 -19.00 1.22 -9.28
CA VAL A 71 -20.31 1.36 -9.96
C VAL A 71 -20.13 1.96 -11.35
N LEU A 72 -19.42 3.09 -11.47
CA LEU A 72 -19.20 3.75 -12.76
C LEU A 72 -18.34 2.92 -13.72
N ALA A 73 -17.34 2.20 -13.21
CA ALA A 73 -16.58 1.25 -14.01
C ALA A 73 -17.45 0.10 -14.53
N THR A 74 -18.35 -0.42 -13.70
CA THR A 74 -19.29 -1.48 -14.10
C THR A 74 -20.20 -0.99 -15.21
N VAL A 75 -20.72 0.24 -15.11
CA VAL A 75 -21.49 0.87 -16.20
C VAL A 75 -20.65 0.90 -17.49
N GLY A 76 -19.40 1.34 -17.43
CA GLY A 76 -18.52 1.34 -18.61
C GLY A 76 -18.34 -0.04 -19.23
N ILE A 77 -18.08 -1.07 -18.41
CA ILE A 77 -17.92 -2.45 -18.88
C ILE A 77 -19.18 -2.97 -19.59
N VAL A 78 -20.34 -2.82 -18.94
CA VAL A 78 -21.62 -3.31 -19.48
C VAL A 78 -21.99 -2.57 -20.77
N ARG A 79 -21.80 -1.25 -20.80
CA ARG A 79 -22.17 -0.44 -21.98
C ARG A 79 -21.32 -0.75 -23.20
N ILE A 80 -20.03 -1.02 -23.03
CA ILE A 80 -19.19 -1.50 -24.14
C ILE A 80 -19.77 -2.80 -24.69
N TYR A 81 -20.09 -3.76 -23.83
CA TYR A 81 -20.66 -5.05 -24.26
C TYR A 81 -22.00 -4.89 -25.02
N ASP A 82 -22.87 -3.98 -24.58
CA ASP A 82 -24.16 -3.72 -25.21
C ASP A 82 -24.04 -3.08 -26.60
N ILE A 83 -23.06 -2.20 -26.80
CA ILE A 83 -22.81 -1.52 -28.09
C ILE A 83 -22.27 -2.51 -29.15
N LEU A 84 -21.54 -3.55 -28.72
CA LEU A 84 -20.98 -4.56 -29.63
C LEU A 84 -22.10 -5.42 -30.24
N LYS A 85 -22.42 -5.23 -31.52
CA LYS A 85 -23.50 -5.98 -32.19
C LYS A 85 -23.08 -7.40 -32.63
N LYS A 86 -21.82 -7.59 -33.00
CA LYS A 86 -21.32 -8.87 -33.57
C LYS A 86 -20.90 -9.83 -32.46
N LYS A 87 -21.34 -11.10 -32.54
CA LYS A 87 -20.99 -12.16 -31.56
C LYS A 87 -19.49 -12.30 -31.36
N PHE A 88 -18.70 -12.29 -32.44
CA PHE A 88 -17.25 -12.38 -32.36
C PHE A 88 -16.62 -11.24 -31.53
N LEU A 89 -17.08 -9.99 -31.70
CA LEU A 89 -16.56 -8.86 -30.94
C LEU A 89 -16.92 -8.95 -29.45
N LYS A 90 -18.12 -9.44 -29.12
CA LYS A 90 -18.52 -9.70 -27.73
C LYS A 90 -17.62 -10.73 -27.07
N VAL A 91 -17.36 -11.85 -27.76
CA VAL A 91 -16.44 -12.89 -27.28
C VAL A 91 -15.05 -12.33 -27.10
N LEU A 92 -14.51 -11.62 -28.10
CA LEU A 92 -13.20 -10.98 -28.01
C LEU A 92 -13.11 -10.02 -26.82
N TYR A 93 -14.10 -9.17 -26.62
CA TYR A 93 -14.16 -8.23 -25.51
C TYR A 93 -14.12 -8.94 -24.15
N VAL A 94 -14.96 -9.96 -23.97
CA VAL A 94 -14.99 -10.76 -22.72
C VAL A 94 -13.65 -11.47 -22.50
N THR A 95 -13.05 -12.05 -23.54
CA THR A 95 -11.73 -12.70 -23.44
C THR A 95 -10.64 -11.72 -23.03
N VAL A 96 -10.59 -10.52 -23.63
CA VAL A 96 -9.63 -9.47 -23.26
C VAL A 96 -9.85 -9.02 -21.82
N LEU A 97 -11.11 -8.86 -21.40
CA LEU A 97 -11.45 -8.47 -20.04
C LEU A 97 -11.01 -9.54 -19.02
N LEU A 98 -11.28 -10.82 -19.29
CA LEU A 98 -10.84 -11.94 -18.46
C LEU A 98 -9.30 -12.04 -18.39
N ALA A 99 -8.61 -11.85 -19.51
CA ALA A 99 -7.15 -11.80 -19.53
C ALA A 99 -6.62 -10.66 -18.65
N ALA A 100 -7.23 -9.47 -18.75
CA ALA A 100 -6.85 -8.31 -17.93
C ALA A 100 -7.09 -8.56 -16.42
N PHE A 101 -8.21 -9.20 -16.06
CA PHE A 101 -8.48 -9.59 -14.67
C PHE A 101 -7.54 -10.69 -14.16
N SER A 102 -7.16 -11.64 -15.02
CA SER A 102 -6.21 -12.70 -14.66
C SER A 102 -4.83 -12.12 -14.32
N VAL A 103 -4.41 -11.06 -15.04
CA VAL A 103 -3.18 -10.32 -14.70
C VAL A 103 -3.26 -9.68 -13.32
N ILE A 104 -4.41 -9.09 -12.97
CA ILE A 104 -4.63 -8.51 -11.63
C ILE A 104 -4.63 -9.61 -10.57
N ALA A 105 -5.30 -10.73 -10.82
CA ALA A 105 -5.33 -11.87 -9.91
C ALA A 105 -3.92 -12.43 -9.65
N TYR A 106 -3.09 -12.53 -10.70
CA TYR A 106 -1.69 -12.89 -10.55
C TYR A 106 -0.93 -11.91 -9.65
N ASP A 107 -1.15 -10.59 -9.82
CA ASP A 107 -0.55 -9.59 -8.93
C ASP A 107 -1.01 -9.74 -7.48
N MET A 108 -2.29 -10.07 -7.24
CA MET A 108 -2.80 -10.34 -5.88
C MET A 108 -2.11 -11.56 -5.26
N VAL A 109 -1.98 -12.67 -6.00
CA VAL A 109 -1.28 -13.88 -5.53
C VAL A 109 0.17 -13.57 -5.17
N GLN A 110 0.86 -12.82 -6.03
CA GLN A 110 2.26 -12.43 -5.79
C GLN A 110 2.44 -11.46 -4.62
N LEU A 111 1.40 -10.68 -4.28
CA LEU A 111 1.43 -9.77 -3.14
C LEU A 111 0.95 -10.40 -1.85
N HIS A 112 0.26 -11.54 -1.89
CA HIS A 112 -0.32 -12.19 -0.72
C HIS A 112 0.70 -12.38 0.42
N PRO A 113 0.35 -12.07 1.68
CA PRO A 113 -0.93 -11.55 2.20
C PRO A 113 -0.98 -10.00 2.30
N TYR A 114 -0.28 -9.29 1.43
CA TYR A 114 -0.11 -7.84 1.44
C TYR A 114 -0.71 -7.17 0.20
N GLU A 115 -1.84 -7.64 -0.31
CA GLU A 115 -2.49 -7.18 -1.55
C GLU A 115 -2.73 -5.65 -1.56
N TYR A 116 -2.93 -5.07 -0.38
CA TYR A 116 -3.19 -3.64 -0.21
C TYR A 116 -2.03 -2.72 -0.65
N ILE A 117 -0.82 -3.27 -0.83
CA ILE A 117 0.36 -2.53 -1.29
C ILE A 117 0.43 -2.44 -2.83
N TYR A 118 -0.61 -2.91 -3.53
CA TYR A 118 -0.66 -2.95 -4.98
C TYR A 118 -0.51 -1.56 -5.64
N PHE A 119 0.34 -1.53 -6.66
CA PHE A 119 0.45 -0.45 -7.63
C PHE A 119 0.23 -1.03 -9.02
N ASN A 120 -0.51 -0.31 -9.87
CA ASN A 120 -0.78 -0.77 -11.21
C ASN A 120 0.51 -0.83 -12.04
N ARG A 121 0.55 -1.77 -12.99
CA ARG A 121 1.72 -2.04 -13.81
C ARG A 121 2.18 -0.84 -14.65
N ILE A 122 1.26 0.02 -15.10
CA ILE A 122 1.60 1.23 -15.88
C ILE A 122 2.38 2.25 -15.06
N SER A 123 2.08 2.37 -13.77
CA SER A 123 2.87 3.21 -12.85
C SER A 123 4.25 2.60 -12.51
N GLY A 124 4.60 1.47 -13.11
CA GLY A 124 5.82 0.70 -12.83
C GLY A 124 5.69 -0.30 -11.67
N GLY A 125 4.46 -0.54 -11.19
CA GLY A 125 4.18 -1.51 -10.12
C GLY A 125 4.81 -1.15 -8.77
N LEU A 126 4.85 -2.13 -7.86
CA LEU A 126 5.35 -1.93 -6.51
C LEU A 126 6.80 -1.42 -6.51
N ARG A 127 7.67 -1.99 -7.36
CA ARG A 127 9.10 -1.66 -7.39
C ARG A 127 9.39 -0.19 -7.73
N ALA A 128 8.69 0.37 -8.71
CA ALA A 128 8.88 1.77 -9.10
C ALA A 128 8.34 2.77 -8.05
N ASN A 129 7.32 2.36 -7.30
CA ASN A 129 6.62 3.22 -6.36
C ASN A 129 7.12 3.08 -4.91
N ALA A 130 7.86 2.00 -4.60
CA ALA A 130 8.32 1.69 -3.25
C ALA A 130 9.37 2.66 -2.68
N SER A 131 9.94 3.56 -3.49
CA SER A 131 10.80 4.66 -3.01
C SER A 131 10.02 5.95 -2.75
N ARG A 132 8.83 6.09 -3.33
CA ARG A 132 8.02 7.32 -3.28
C ARG A 132 6.88 7.23 -2.26
N PHE A 133 6.41 6.02 -1.98
CA PHE A 133 5.28 5.76 -1.09
C PHE A 133 5.68 4.80 0.03
N GLN A 134 5.07 4.97 1.21
CA GLN A 134 5.13 3.94 2.24
C GLN A 134 4.40 2.69 1.75
N THR A 135 5.12 1.58 1.64
CA THR A 135 4.56 0.34 1.05
C THR A 135 3.80 -0.48 2.06
N ASP A 136 4.31 -0.69 3.27
CA ASP A 136 3.62 -1.42 4.34
C ASP A 136 3.20 -0.45 5.46
N TYR A 137 2.11 0.28 5.24
CA TYR A 137 1.61 1.23 6.24
C TYR A 137 1.02 0.53 7.47
N TRP A 138 0.25 -0.53 7.29
CA TRP A 138 -0.40 -1.25 8.39
C TRP A 138 0.58 -2.13 9.18
N GLY A 139 1.83 -2.26 8.71
CA GLY A 139 2.85 -3.04 9.39
C GLY A 139 2.56 -4.54 9.36
N LEU A 140 1.85 -5.04 8.34
CA LEU A 140 1.51 -6.47 8.26
C LEU A 140 2.77 -7.32 8.11
N SER A 141 3.83 -6.81 7.46
CA SER A 141 5.12 -7.50 7.35
C SER A 141 5.85 -7.65 8.69
N LEU A 142 5.43 -6.88 9.71
CA LEU A 142 5.95 -7.05 11.07
C LEU A 142 5.54 -8.38 11.69
N ASN A 143 4.50 -9.06 11.21
CA ASN A 143 4.12 -10.37 11.72
C ASN A 143 5.26 -11.38 11.52
N LYS A 144 5.74 -11.52 10.27
CA LYS A 144 6.91 -12.37 9.96
C LYS A 144 8.20 -11.88 10.60
N THR A 145 8.30 -10.58 10.82
CA THR A 145 9.43 -9.98 11.55
C THR A 145 9.43 -10.39 13.02
N ALA A 146 8.27 -10.37 13.68
CA ALA A 146 8.10 -10.77 15.07
C ALA A 146 8.35 -12.27 15.25
N GLU A 147 7.81 -13.12 14.35
CA GLU A 147 8.10 -14.56 14.32
C GLU A 147 9.61 -14.81 14.27
N TRP A 148 10.33 -14.10 13.40
CA TRP A 148 11.78 -14.24 13.29
C TRP A 148 12.50 -13.78 14.55
N LEU A 149 12.15 -12.61 15.11
CA LEU A 149 12.79 -12.08 16.32
C LEU A 149 12.58 -13.01 17.53
N ASN A 150 11.36 -13.49 17.74
CA ASN A 150 11.04 -14.42 18.83
C ASN A 150 11.83 -15.73 18.74
N LYS A 151 12.13 -16.19 17.52
CA LYS A 151 12.87 -17.43 17.28
C LYS A 151 14.39 -17.27 17.38
N ASN A 152 14.93 -16.11 16.99
CA ASN A 152 16.38 -15.94 16.77
C ASN A 152 17.06 -15.00 17.76
N CYS A 153 16.33 -14.16 18.49
CA CYS A 153 16.93 -13.25 19.46
C CYS A 153 17.13 -13.94 20.83
N PRO A 154 18.33 -13.82 21.45
CA PRO A 154 18.56 -14.26 22.82
C PRO A 154 17.62 -13.56 23.82
N THR A 155 17.33 -14.22 24.93
CA THR A 155 16.55 -13.65 26.04
C THR A 155 17.25 -12.39 26.56
N GLY A 156 16.49 -11.31 26.75
CA GLY A 156 17.00 -10.01 27.19
C GLY A 156 17.49 -9.10 26.06
N SER A 157 17.36 -9.51 24.78
CA SER A 157 17.74 -8.68 23.64
C SER A 157 16.94 -7.38 23.58
N SER A 158 17.63 -6.29 23.25
CA SER A 158 17.01 -5.00 22.94
C SER A 158 16.66 -4.92 21.47
N VAL A 159 15.38 -4.69 21.15
CA VAL A 159 14.89 -4.46 19.78
C VAL A 159 14.45 -3.01 19.65
N VAL A 160 14.89 -2.36 18.59
CA VAL A 160 14.55 -0.99 18.25
C VAL A 160 13.67 -1.01 17.02
N VAL A 161 12.50 -0.37 17.09
CA VAL A 161 11.60 -0.25 15.94
C VAL A 161 11.21 1.20 15.72
N ALA A 162 11.20 1.63 14.46
CA ALA A 162 10.62 2.90 14.05
C ALA A 162 9.21 2.68 13.50
N SER A 163 8.30 3.64 13.74
CA SER A 163 6.87 3.55 13.40
C SER A 163 6.59 3.05 11.97
N PRO A 164 5.55 2.19 11.77
CA PRO A 164 4.64 1.64 12.78
C PRO A 164 5.30 0.56 13.66
N ASN A 165 4.84 0.43 14.90
CA ASN A 165 5.45 -0.41 15.94
C ASN A 165 4.44 -1.22 16.77
N GLU A 166 3.15 -0.93 16.61
CA GLU A 166 2.05 -1.49 17.37
C GLU A 166 1.93 -3.00 17.14
N CYS A 167 2.03 -3.44 15.88
CA CYS A 167 1.99 -4.88 15.56
C CYS A 167 3.17 -5.63 16.20
N LEU A 168 4.36 -5.01 16.24
CA LEU A 168 5.53 -5.65 16.80
C LEU A 168 5.45 -5.72 18.34
N GLU A 169 4.93 -4.68 18.97
CA GLU A 169 4.68 -4.65 20.42
C GLU A 169 3.72 -5.74 20.89
N LEU A 170 2.70 -6.05 20.09
CA LEU A 170 1.73 -7.09 20.41
C LEU A 170 2.26 -8.52 20.20
N LEU A 171 3.19 -8.71 19.25
CA LEU A 171 3.63 -10.04 18.81
C LEU A 171 4.98 -10.46 19.38
N LEU A 172 5.77 -9.54 19.95
CA LEU A 172 7.04 -9.88 20.57
C LEU A 172 6.86 -10.59 21.91
N SER A 173 7.77 -11.53 22.17
CA SER A 173 7.82 -12.26 23.43
C SER A 173 8.27 -11.36 24.58
N ASN A 174 7.74 -11.58 25.78
CA ASN A 174 8.02 -10.77 26.99
C ASN A 174 9.51 -10.74 27.39
N ASN A 175 10.33 -11.66 26.87
CA ASN A 175 11.77 -11.70 27.11
C ASN A 175 12.58 -10.75 26.20
N ILE A 176 11.95 -10.07 25.25
CA ILE A 176 12.58 -9.09 24.36
C ILE A 176 12.17 -7.68 24.79
N LYS A 177 13.16 -6.79 24.97
CA LYS A 177 12.90 -5.39 25.34
C LYS A 177 12.70 -4.56 24.08
N LEU A 178 11.46 -4.12 23.83
CA LEU A 178 11.13 -3.27 22.70
C LEU A 178 11.33 -1.79 23.03
N TYR A 179 12.08 -1.09 22.19
CA TYR A 179 12.30 0.35 22.24
C TYR A 179 11.73 1.01 20.99
N LYS A 180 10.95 2.07 21.19
CA LYS A 180 10.26 2.81 20.11
C LYS A 180 11.03 4.06 19.74
N ALA A 181 11.35 4.20 18.45
CA ALA A 181 11.98 5.39 17.91
C ALA A 181 10.93 6.27 17.23
N ARG A 182 10.80 7.53 17.64
CA ARG A 182 9.77 8.45 17.14
C ARG A 182 10.30 9.34 16.02
N TYR A 183 9.76 9.18 14.82
CA TYR A 183 10.14 9.98 13.66
C TYR A 183 9.65 11.42 13.82
N ARG A 184 10.58 12.38 13.96
CA ARG A 184 10.26 13.81 14.12
C ARG A 184 10.32 14.60 12.81
N LYS A 185 11.32 14.36 11.93
CA LYS A 185 11.52 15.11 10.68
C LYS A 185 12.12 14.24 9.56
N ARG A 186 11.84 14.63 8.30
CA ARG A 186 12.41 14.01 7.10
C ARG A 186 13.91 14.32 7.02
N GLY A 187 14.77 13.32 7.21
CA GLY A 187 16.23 13.43 7.08
C GLY A 187 17.01 13.13 8.35
N ASP A 188 16.39 13.24 9.52
CA ASP A 188 17.04 12.99 10.81
C ASP A 188 16.67 11.62 11.38
N TRP A 189 17.62 10.99 12.07
CA TRP A 189 17.36 9.79 12.85
C TRP A 189 16.38 10.12 14.00
N PRO A 190 15.28 9.37 14.18
CA PRO A 190 14.36 9.57 15.29
C PRO A 190 15.07 9.48 16.64
N PRO A 191 15.07 10.53 17.48
CA PRO A 191 15.46 10.37 18.87
C PRO A 191 14.50 9.38 19.56
N LEU A 192 15.01 8.64 20.55
CA LEU A 192 14.16 7.82 21.41
C LEU A 192 13.06 8.67 22.03
N GLU A 193 11.91 8.06 22.25
CA GLU A 193 10.79 8.68 22.96
C GLU A 193 11.20 9.15 24.37
N ASN A 194 12.26 8.54 24.93
CA ASN A 194 12.82 8.80 26.27
C ASN A 194 14.20 9.50 26.28
N GLY A 195 14.70 9.99 25.14
CA GLY A 195 15.92 10.83 25.10
C GLY A 195 17.28 10.10 25.15
N ASP A 196 17.34 8.79 25.41
CA ASP A 196 18.60 8.03 25.42
C ASP A 196 19.13 7.74 23.99
N LYS A 197 20.45 7.73 23.81
CA LYS A 197 21.10 7.13 22.63
C LYS A 197 21.14 5.62 22.85
N PHE A 198 20.74 4.81 21.86
CA PHE A 198 20.84 3.35 21.96
C PHE A 198 22.28 2.93 22.27
N LYS A 199 22.52 2.36 23.45
CA LYS A 199 23.78 1.68 23.76
C LYS A 199 23.76 0.34 23.00
N LYS A 200 24.69 0.15 22.06
CA LYS A 200 24.94 -1.18 21.45
C LYS A 200 25.19 -2.20 22.58
N PRO A 201 24.75 -3.46 22.47
CA PRO A 201 24.17 -4.13 21.30
C PRO A 201 22.62 -4.11 21.22
N PHE A 202 22.05 -4.04 20.01
CA PHE A 202 20.59 -4.15 19.77
C PHE A 202 20.26 -4.71 18.37
N TYR A 203 19.01 -5.13 18.16
CA TYR A 203 18.44 -5.42 16.85
C TYR A 203 17.60 -4.24 16.36
N TYR A 204 17.71 -3.88 15.10
CA TYR A 204 16.93 -2.79 14.51
C TYR A 204 15.92 -3.32 13.50
N VAL A 205 14.65 -2.96 13.69
CA VAL A 205 13.55 -3.26 12.77
C VAL A 205 13.22 -2.01 11.96
N ALA A 206 13.33 -2.12 10.65
CA ALA A 206 12.95 -1.06 9.73
C ALA A 206 11.83 -1.51 8.80
N ILE A 207 10.84 -0.65 8.63
CA ILE A 207 9.83 -0.79 7.57
C ILE A 207 10.22 0.12 6.40
N ARG A 208 9.80 -0.25 5.19
CA ARG A 208 10.02 0.57 4.00
C ARG A 208 9.20 1.85 4.03
N LYS A 209 9.76 2.84 4.70
CA LYS A 209 9.23 4.18 4.83
C LYS A 209 10.40 5.17 4.85
N TRP A 210 10.44 6.07 3.86
CA TRP A 210 11.48 7.11 3.74
C TRP A 210 12.91 6.55 3.85
N ILE A 211 13.66 7.00 4.85
CA ILE A 211 15.07 6.67 5.11
C ILE A 211 15.24 5.56 6.17
N LEU A 212 14.16 5.01 6.74
CA LEU A 212 14.26 4.10 7.89
C LEU A 212 15.10 2.85 7.57
N GLN A 213 14.96 2.28 6.37
CA GLN A 213 15.76 1.13 5.95
C GLN A 213 17.25 1.42 5.81
N SER A 214 17.61 2.68 5.56
CA SER A 214 19.00 3.13 5.40
C SER A 214 19.69 3.38 6.74
N ALA A 215 18.96 3.40 7.85
CA ALA A 215 19.55 3.61 9.17
C ALA A 215 20.45 2.45 9.60
N PHE A 216 21.53 2.76 10.31
CA PHE A 216 22.58 1.82 10.71
C PHE A 216 23.14 1.03 9.51
N PRO A 217 23.79 1.71 8.54
CA PRO A 217 24.39 1.03 7.40
C PRO A 217 25.50 0.05 7.80
N GLU A 218 26.10 0.22 8.97
CA GLU A 218 27.15 -0.66 9.50
C GLU A 218 26.61 -1.99 10.03
N CYS A 219 25.31 -2.10 10.30
CA CYS A 219 24.71 -3.32 10.84
C CYS A 219 24.19 -4.23 9.71
N PRO A 220 24.62 -5.51 9.64
CA PRO A 220 24.15 -6.42 8.61
C PRO A 220 22.64 -6.70 8.75
N THR A 221 21.95 -6.75 7.61
CA THR A 221 20.56 -7.22 7.53
C THR A 221 20.54 -8.73 7.71
N VAL A 222 19.86 -9.21 8.77
CA VAL A 222 19.77 -10.63 9.13
C VAL A 222 18.42 -11.25 8.78
N PHE A 223 17.39 -10.44 8.55
CA PHE A 223 16.08 -10.87 8.07
C PHE A 223 15.45 -9.80 7.19
N LYS A 224 14.67 -10.22 6.21
CA LYS A 224 13.92 -9.33 5.31
C LYS A 224 12.66 -10.04 4.83
N GLU A 225 11.51 -9.40 5.04
CA GLU A 225 10.25 -9.80 4.41
C GLU A 225 10.10 -8.98 3.13
N GLU A 226 9.89 -9.65 1.98
CA GLU A 226 9.79 -8.97 0.68
C GLU A 226 8.69 -9.52 -0.21
N ARG A 227 8.19 -8.67 -1.10
CA ARG A 227 7.35 -9.07 -2.23
C ARG A 227 7.84 -8.41 -3.51
N MET A 228 7.87 -9.18 -4.60
CA MET A 228 8.31 -8.69 -5.92
C MET A 228 9.67 -7.95 -5.89
N GLY A 229 10.61 -8.43 -5.05
CA GLY A 229 11.95 -7.82 -4.87
C GLY A 229 11.98 -6.52 -4.05
N VAL A 230 10.88 -6.17 -3.38
CA VAL A 230 10.76 -4.99 -2.53
C VAL A 230 10.74 -5.40 -1.05
N PRO A 231 11.77 -5.07 -0.24
CA PRO A 231 11.72 -5.22 1.22
C PRO A 231 10.56 -4.43 1.79
N LEU A 232 9.65 -5.08 2.52
CA LEU A 232 8.55 -4.45 3.26
C LEU A 232 9.02 -4.13 4.69
N SER A 233 9.62 -5.12 5.36
CA SER A 233 10.34 -4.97 6.61
C SER A 233 11.70 -5.67 6.56
N LEU A 234 12.60 -5.23 7.43
CA LEU A 234 13.92 -5.84 7.61
C LEU A 234 14.36 -5.76 9.07
N VAL A 235 15.23 -6.69 9.45
CA VAL A 235 15.92 -6.71 10.75
C VAL A 235 17.41 -6.57 10.49
N LYS A 236 18.04 -5.60 11.15
CA LYS A 236 19.50 -5.46 11.21
C LYS A 236 20.02 -5.89 12.57
N ASN A 237 21.15 -6.58 12.56
CA ASN A 237 21.83 -7.00 13.78
C ASN A 237 22.95 -6.00 14.11
N CYS A 238 22.77 -5.20 15.16
CA CYS A 238 23.80 -4.32 15.71
C CYS A 238 24.44 -4.89 16.98
N VAL A 239 24.25 -6.19 17.24
CA VAL A 239 25.01 -6.93 18.24
C VAL A 239 26.43 -7.08 17.71
N THR A 240 27.40 -6.57 18.45
CA THR A 240 28.82 -6.52 18.06
C THR A 240 29.30 -7.82 17.42
N ASN A 241 29.70 -7.76 16.14
CA ASN A 241 30.80 -8.59 15.68
C ASN A 241 32.05 -8.03 16.36
N SER A 242 32.52 -8.69 17.41
CA SER A 242 33.84 -8.44 18.01
C SER A 242 34.97 -8.92 17.08
N LYS A 243 34.93 -8.52 15.81
CA LYS A 243 35.99 -8.75 14.82
C LYS A 243 36.00 -7.63 13.79
N GLU A 244 36.55 -6.49 14.20
CA GLU A 244 37.63 -5.81 13.47
C GLU A 244 38.22 -4.75 14.39
N LYS A 245 39.54 -4.64 14.32
CA LYS A 245 40.47 -4.05 15.29
C LYS A 245 40.36 -2.54 15.41
#